data_AF-Q10ZA0-F1
#
_entry.id   AF-Q10ZA0-F1
#
_cell.length_a   1.000
_cell.length_b   1.000
_cell.length_c   1.000
_cell.angle_alpha   90.00
_cell.angle_beta   90.00
_cell.angle_gamma   90.00
#
_symmetry.space_group_name_H-M   'P 1'
#
loop_
_entity.id
_entity.type
_entity.pdbx_description
1 polymer ?
#
loop_
_entity_poly.entity_id
_entity_poly.type
_entity_poly.pdbx_seq_one_letter_code
_entity_poly.pdbx_strand_id
1 'polypeptide(L)'
;MKLKFWVPICLLATILVSIRFPLLQYFFKDEKDDKSRYCKYSYQSAYNNIDQFKEVLLSEAKKDIAKKLFKNQFIDSMGRSNYSLKQEDMMLNVLKEYIVLEKKEYENNSNFGESCISFKVSQKPEDKMFKPIEFQKQYCASDMNASLEKIQQEKENIIIARLQEHEPKLRQRGRKEILSLVSKKLFFEEDLKDKKHCGVIKFSILPIELQIIVREDFNIGEFQIIRRVTGVDTKQKQAKFQVAILSDKYNWKYESDDQIELKGEVADISPLLSSEEMISNFRETSEVISVGTASCEGEEITENERAYSRAVNLDKWLKQILQEHDALKVKKRYTLTLGKYREECSLTTEQQTAIQRRIIIISTIYRDKDVNLSEALYNAMKNWANFSFDVEKYGEFRLEKSSNA
;
A
#
# COMPACT_ATOMS: atom_id res chain seq x y z
N MET A 1 -25.38 58.94 39.98
CA MET A 1 -24.62 60.21 39.97
C MET A 1 -23.79 60.27 41.25
N LYS A 2 -22.46 60.48 41.10
CA LYS A 2 -21.44 60.80 42.12
C LYS A 2 -21.01 59.66 43.07
N LEU A 3 -19.84 59.06 42.84
CA LEU A 3 -18.48 59.50 43.25
C LEU A 3 -18.28 59.55 44.77
N LYS A 4 -17.29 58.78 45.26
CA LYS A 4 -16.21 59.17 46.19
C LYS A 4 -15.56 57.90 46.80
N PHE A 5 -14.27 57.80 47.11
CA PHE A 5 -13.01 58.50 46.83
C PHE A 5 -11.97 57.68 47.66
N TRP A 6 -10.71 57.61 47.21
CA TRP A 6 -9.47 57.49 48.03
C TRP A 6 -9.15 56.23 48.88
N VAL A 7 -8.14 55.43 48.45
CA VAL A 7 -6.68 55.43 48.84
C VAL A 7 -6.34 55.83 50.31
N PRO A 8 -5.29 55.34 51.04
CA PRO A 8 -4.14 54.44 50.72
C PRO A 8 -3.73 53.36 51.78
N ILE A 9 -2.94 52.39 51.33
CA ILE A 9 -1.59 51.97 51.82
C ILE A 9 -1.29 52.04 53.34
N CYS A 10 -1.02 50.88 53.95
CA CYS A 10 0.25 50.52 54.65
C CYS A 10 0.00 49.43 55.71
N LEU A 11 0.61 48.24 55.53
CA LEU A 11 1.65 47.73 56.43
C LEU A 11 1.93 46.25 56.12
N LEU A 12 3.13 46.03 55.58
CA LEU A 12 3.86 44.77 55.61
C LEU A 12 4.14 44.39 57.06
N ALA A 13 3.78 43.17 57.47
CA ALA A 13 4.60 42.34 58.35
C ALA A 13 4.14 40.88 58.38
N THR A 14 5.10 40.01 58.13
CA THR A 14 5.29 38.67 58.73
C THR A 14 4.32 37.54 58.40
N ILE A 15 4.69 36.80 57.35
CA ILE A 15 4.88 35.34 57.29
C ILE A 15 4.20 34.53 58.42
N LEU A 16 3.21 33.72 58.06
CA LEU A 16 3.09 32.30 58.41
C LEU A 16 2.04 31.62 57.50
N VAL A 17 2.52 30.63 56.75
CA VAL A 17 1.86 29.34 56.52
C VAL A 17 0.72 29.28 55.49
N SER A 18 1.14 28.81 54.31
CA SER A 18 0.44 27.83 53.46
C SER A 18 -0.96 28.16 52.98
N ILE A 19 -1.04 28.85 51.84
CA ILE A 19 -1.99 28.45 50.79
C ILE A 19 -1.23 28.43 49.46
N ARG A 20 -0.81 27.22 49.07
CA ARG A 20 -0.40 26.91 47.70
C ARG A 20 -1.57 27.22 46.78
N PHE A 21 -1.51 28.31 46.04
CA PHE A 21 -2.28 28.47 44.81
C PHE A 21 -1.36 28.15 43.62
N PRO A 22 -1.42 26.93 43.05
CA PRO A 22 -0.62 26.57 41.88
C PRO A 22 -1.22 27.12 40.56
N LEU A 23 -2.13 28.09 40.63
CA LEU A 23 -2.93 28.52 39.48
C LEU A 23 -2.42 29.78 38.77
N LEU A 24 -1.39 30.46 39.28
CA LEU A 24 -0.83 31.66 38.66
C LEU A 24 0.57 31.47 38.04
N GLN A 25 1.21 30.30 38.23
CA GLN A 25 2.39 29.89 37.46
C GLN A 25 2.04 29.11 36.18
N TYR A 26 0.75 28.87 35.92
CA TYR A 26 0.30 28.18 34.71
C TYR A 26 0.02 29.12 33.52
N PHE A 27 0.02 30.44 33.72
CA PHE A 27 -0.30 31.41 32.66
C PHE A 27 0.91 32.05 31.98
N PHE A 28 2.13 31.81 32.49
CA PHE A 28 3.37 32.26 31.85
C PHE A 28 4.43 31.16 31.91
N LYS A 29 4.07 29.98 31.39
CA LYS A 29 5.11 29.05 30.95
C LYS A 29 5.54 29.54 29.58
N ASP A 30 6.75 30.07 29.51
CA ASP A 30 7.40 30.55 28.29
C ASP A 30 7.01 29.69 27.09
N GLU A 31 6.54 30.36 26.05
CA GLU A 31 6.28 29.84 24.71
C GLU A 31 7.62 29.35 24.12
N LYS A 32 8.14 28.24 24.64
CA LYS A 32 9.24 27.51 24.01
C LYS A 32 8.70 27.03 22.68
N ASP A 33 9.15 27.69 21.64
CA ASP A 33 8.95 27.40 20.22
C ASP A 33 9.05 25.87 20.03
N ASP A 34 7.89 25.20 19.92
CA ASP A 34 7.75 23.74 19.90
C ASP A 34 8.15 23.22 18.51
N LYS A 35 9.39 23.54 18.11
CA LYS A 35 10.01 23.12 16.86
C LYS A 35 10.29 21.63 16.96
N SER A 36 9.52 20.85 16.20
CA SER A 36 9.75 19.43 15.99
C SER A 36 10.87 19.26 14.96
N ARG A 37 11.68 18.21 15.13
CA ARG A 37 12.81 17.90 14.25
C ARG A 37 12.69 16.47 13.74
N TYR A 38 12.91 16.29 12.44
CA TYR A 38 13.04 14.98 11.81
C TYR A 38 14.35 14.94 11.03
N CYS A 39 15.12 13.86 11.17
CA CYS A 39 16.41 13.71 10.53
C CYS A 39 16.48 12.39 9.75
N LYS A 40 17.18 12.43 8.62
CA LYS A 40 17.46 11.25 7.79
C LYS A 40 18.89 11.33 7.27
N TYR A 41 19.55 10.18 7.22
CA TYR A 41 20.87 10.08 6.63
C TYR A 41 20.81 10.34 5.12
N SER A 42 21.57 11.32 4.65
CA SER A 42 21.65 11.72 3.23
C SER A 42 22.30 10.64 2.36
N TYR A 43 23.13 9.77 2.93
CA TYR A 43 23.82 8.68 2.23
C TYR A 43 22.95 7.43 1.98
N GLN A 44 21.74 7.35 2.56
CA GLN A 44 20.90 6.16 2.45
C GLN A 44 20.04 6.11 1.17
N SER A 45 20.06 7.14 0.32
CA SER A 45 19.16 7.23 -0.83
C SER A 45 19.74 8.12 -1.93
N ALA A 46 19.72 7.60 -3.16
CA ALA A 46 20.24 8.24 -4.35
C ALA A 46 19.22 9.27 -4.88
N TYR A 47 19.14 10.43 -4.24
CA TYR A 47 18.31 11.53 -4.72
C TYR A 47 18.99 12.22 -5.90
N ASN A 48 18.28 12.43 -7.01
CA ASN A 48 18.86 13.06 -8.20
C ASN A 48 19.18 14.53 -7.96
N ASN A 49 18.56 15.16 -6.97
CA ASN A 49 18.86 16.51 -6.51
C ASN A 49 18.38 16.78 -5.07
N ILE A 50 18.80 17.93 -4.54
CA ILE A 50 18.48 18.36 -3.18
C ILE A 50 16.98 18.61 -2.95
N ASP A 51 16.22 18.98 -3.97
CA ASP A 51 14.80 19.29 -3.84
C ASP A 51 13.98 18.01 -3.70
N GLN A 52 14.33 16.95 -4.43
CA GLN A 52 13.76 15.60 -4.23
C GLN A 52 14.03 15.09 -2.81
N PHE A 53 15.25 15.29 -2.30
CA PHE A 53 15.56 14.89 -0.93
C PHE A 53 14.74 15.67 0.11
N LYS A 54 14.55 16.98 -0.09
CA LYS A 54 13.68 17.79 0.77
C LYS A 54 12.24 17.31 0.77
N GLU A 55 11.69 16.93 -0.38
CA GLU A 55 10.35 16.34 -0.49
C GLU A 55 10.23 15.02 0.29
N VAL A 56 11.26 14.17 0.21
CA VAL A 56 11.29 12.93 0.99
C VAL A 56 11.41 13.20 2.49
N LEU A 57 12.29 14.11 2.90
CA LEU A 57 12.40 14.56 4.29
C LEU A 57 11.06 15.11 4.82
N LEU A 58 10.35 15.90 4.01
CA LEU A 58 9.03 16.43 4.34
C LEU A 58 7.98 15.33 4.49
N SER A 59 7.89 14.42 3.50
CA SER A 59 6.92 13.32 3.51
C SER A 59 7.14 12.41 4.72
N GLU A 60 8.39 12.04 4.99
CA GLU A 60 8.75 11.16 6.11
C GLU A 60 8.57 11.86 7.47
N ALA A 61 8.89 13.15 7.57
CA ALA A 61 8.61 13.93 8.78
C ALA A 61 7.10 13.95 9.09
N LYS A 62 6.25 14.14 8.07
CA LYS A 62 4.79 14.06 8.22
C LYS A 62 4.33 12.67 8.67
N LYS A 63 4.89 11.60 8.10
CA LYS A 63 4.59 10.21 8.54
C LYS A 63 4.99 9.98 10.00
N ASP A 64 6.18 10.42 10.41
CA ASP A 64 6.67 10.27 11.77
C ASP A 64 5.76 11.00 12.78
N ILE A 65 5.32 12.22 12.45
CA ILE A 65 4.34 12.95 13.26
C ILE A 65 3.01 12.21 13.32
N ALA A 66 2.48 11.72 12.18
CA ALA A 66 1.24 10.94 12.16
C ALA A 66 1.36 9.71 13.08
N LYS A 67 2.48 8.99 12.99
CA LYS A 67 2.76 7.82 13.81
C LYS A 67 2.78 8.16 15.31
N LYS A 68 3.39 9.29 15.68
CA LYS A 68 3.44 9.77 17.06
C LYS A 68 2.06 10.21 17.58
N LEU A 69 1.30 10.95 16.77
CA LEU A 69 -0.01 11.46 17.14
C LEU A 69 -1.04 10.35 17.33
N PHE A 70 -1.03 9.34 16.44
CA PHE A 70 -2.05 8.28 16.41
C PHE A 70 -1.56 6.95 16.98
N LYS A 71 -0.45 6.94 17.73
CA LYS A 71 0.16 5.72 18.27
C LYS A 71 -0.85 4.81 18.98
N ASN A 72 -1.72 5.40 19.82
CA ASN A 72 -2.71 4.63 20.57
C ASN A 72 -3.85 4.13 19.67
N GLN A 73 -4.29 4.94 18.72
CA GLN A 73 -5.35 4.59 17.78
C GLN A 73 -4.88 3.49 16.81
N PHE A 74 -3.59 3.48 16.44
CA PHE A 74 -2.98 2.35 15.75
C PHE A 74 -3.02 1.11 16.63
N ILE A 75 -2.64 1.18 17.90
CA ILE A 75 -2.70 0.05 18.84
C ILE A 75 -4.13 -0.49 19.02
N ASP A 76 -5.11 0.40 19.16
CA ASP A 76 -6.52 0.04 19.33
C ASP A 76 -7.11 -0.58 18.05
N SER A 77 -6.68 -0.11 16.87
CA SER A 77 -7.01 -0.72 15.58
C SER A 77 -6.32 -2.08 15.40
N MET A 78 -5.05 -2.18 15.82
CA MET A 78 -4.24 -3.42 15.82
C MET A 78 -4.85 -4.54 16.67
N GLY A 79 -5.54 -4.20 17.77
CA GLY A 79 -6.24 -5.18 18.60
C GLY A 79 -7.49 -5.80 17.94
N ARG A 80 -7.98 -5.25 16.83
CA ARG A 80 -9.24 -5.67 16.17
C ARG A 80 -9.03 -6.52 14.91
N SER A 81 -7.86 -6.49 14.28
CA SER A 81 -7.54 -7.22 13.03
C SER A 81 -6.12 -7.82 13.07
N ASN A 82 -5.83 -8.81 12.21
CA ASN A 82 -4.46 -9.32 11.99
C ASN A 82 -3.67 -8.25 11.25
N TYR A 83 -3.29 -7.20 11.98
CA TYR A 83 -2.71 -5.98 11.42
C TYR A 83 -1.27 -6.23 10.95
N SER A 84 -0.94 -5.75 9.76
CA SER A 84 0.41 -5.86 9.18
C SER A 84 1.11 -4.50 9.11
N LEU A 85 2.45 -4.50 9.14
CA LEU A 85 3.27 -3.30 8.89
C LEU A 85 2.89 -2.58 7.58
N LYS A 86 2.35 -3.31 6.60
CA LYS A 86 1.86 -2.76 5.33
C LYS A 86 0.62 -1.88 5.54
N GLN A 87 -0.32 -2.29 6.39
CA GLN A 87 -1.52 -1.49 6.70
C GLN A 87 -1.18 -0.24 7.51
N GLU A 88 -0.18 -0.32 8.39
CA GLU A 88 0.35 0.86 9.09
C GLU A 88 0.85 1.90 8.10
N ASP A 89 1.72 1.51 7.15
CA ASP A 89 2.24 2.45 6.17
C ASP A 89 1.13 3.04 5.27
N MET A 90 0.12 2.24 4.89
CA MET A 90 -1.06 2.76 4.16
C MET A 90 -1.79 3.86 4.92
N MET A 91 -2.07 3.63 6.20
CA MET A 91 -2.74 4.60 7.06
C MET A 91 -1.86 5.85 7.24
N LEU A 92 -0.55 5.68 7.45
CA LEU A 92 0.39 6.80 7.58
C LEU A 92 0.46 7.64 6.30
N ASN A 93 0.40 7.01 5.13
CA ASN A 93 0.34 7.71 3.85
C ASN A 93 -0.97 8.48 3.66
N VAL A 94 -2.10 8.03 4.23
CA VAL A 94 -3.33 8.84 4.23
C VAL A 94 -3.16 10.02 5.18
N LEU A 95 -2.67 9.76 6.40
CA LEU A 95 -2.62 10.74 7.49
C LEU A 95 -1.61 11.87 7.23
N LYS A 96 -0.50 11.59 6.55
CA LYS A 96 0.52 12.61 6.23
C LYS A 96 -0.06 13.78 5.42
N GLU A 97 -1.07 13.54 4.60
CA GLU A 97 -1.73 14.58 3.78
C GLU A 97 -2.49 15.60 4.63
N TYR A 98 -2.89 15.23 5.85
CA TYR A 98 -3.59 16.10 6.78
C TYR A 98 -2.64 16.79 7.77
N ILE A 99 -1.34 16.57 7.64
CA ILE A 99 -0.32 17.22 8.47
C ILE A 99 0.28 18.38 7.69
N VAL A 100 0.13 19.58 8.24
CA VAL A 100 0.73 20.80 7.72
C VAL A 100 1.92 21.18 8.60
N LEU A 101 3.06 21.33 7.94
CA LEU A 101 4.31 21.77 8.55
C LEU A 101 4.55 23.23 8.15
N GLU A 102 4.74 24.10 9.13
CA GLU A 102 5.10 25.51 8.99
C GLU A 102 6.51 25.78 9.50
N LYS A 103 7.06 26.96 9.15
CA LYS A 103 8.39 27.41 9.60
C LYS A 103 9.47 26.34 9.39
N LYS A 104 9.52 25.78 8.17
CA LYS A 104 10.42 24.70 7.78
C LYS A 104 11.84 25.23 7.64
N GLU A 105 12.76 24.70 8.44
CA GLU A 105 14.19 25.02 8.41
C GLU A 105 14.97 23.73 8.13
N TYR A 106 15.84 23.74 7.12
CA TYR A 106 16.65 22.59 6.75
C TYR A 106 18.06 22.78 7.29
N GLU A 107 18.55 21.78 8.00
CA GLU A 107 19.89 21.78 8.59
C GLU A 107 20.64 20.53 8.17
N ASN A 108 21.89 20.70 7.75
CA ASN A 108 22.81 19.60 7.53
C ASN A 108 23.74 19.49 8.74
N ASN A 109 23.92 18.28 9.25
CA ASN A 109 24.93 18.01 10.27
C ASN A 109 26.33 18.32 9.67
N SER A 110 27.26 18.82 10.50
CA SER A 110 28.64 19.20 10.14
C SER A 110 29.44 18.11 9.41
N ASN A 111 29.01 16.85 9.53
CA ASN A 111 29.65 15.71 8.86
C ASN A 111 28.95 15.28 7.55
N PHE A 112 28.00 16.07 7.02
CA PHE A 112 27.20 15.82 5.80
C PHE A 112 26.42 14.49 5.76
N GLY A 113 26.52 13.64 6.79
CA GLY A 113 25.89 12.32 6.81
C GLY A 113 24.40 12.37 7.10
N GLU A 114 23.91 13.37 7.85
CA GLU A 114 22.52 13.49 8.28
C GLU A 114 21.97 14.88 7.96
N SER A 115 20.79 14.90 7.35
CA SER A 115 20.04 16.12 7.06
C SER A 115 18.73 16.09 7.83
N CYS A 116 18.40 17.24 8.42
CA CYS A 116 17.26 17.41 9.27
C CYS A 116 16.34 18.49 8.73
N ILE A 117 15.06 18.35 9.03
CA ILE A 117 14.07 19.40 8.91
C ILE A 117 13.51 19.71 10.29
N SER A 118 13.58 20.99 10.66
CA SER A 118 12.93 21.57 11.84
C SER A 118 11.66 22.29 11.38
N PHE A 119 10.55 22.11 12.10
CA PHE A 119 9.25 22.65 11.69
C PHE A 119 8.30 22.81 12.88
N LYS A 120 7.26 23.62 12.69
CA LYS A 120 6.10 23.70 13.58
C LYS A 120 4.92 22.97 12.95
N VAL A 121 4.25 22.11 13.70
CA VAL A 121 3.02 21.44 13.22
C VAL A 121 1.85 22.39 13.40
N SER A 122 1.27 22.87 12.31
CA SER A 122 0.17 23.85 12.35
C SER A 122 -1.21 23.24 12.20
N GLN A 123 -1.31 22.10 11.51
CA GLN A 123 -2.54 21.32 11.38
C GLN A 123 -2.28 19.84 11.65
N LYS A 124 -3.19 19.23 12.41
CA LYS A 124 -3.18 17.80 12.71
C LYS A 124 -4.42 17.16 12.09
N PRO A 125 -4.37 15.87 11.69
CA PRO A 125 -5.54 15.16 11.24
C PRO A 125 -6.58 15.13 12.36
N GLU A 126 -7.85 15.29 12.03
CA GLU A 126 -8.92 15.21 13.02
C GLU A 126 -9.08 13.76 13.52
N ASP A 127 -9.25 13.58 14.84
CA ASP A 127 -9.48 12.28 15.49
C ASP A 127 -10.66 11.50 14.88
N LYS A 128 -11.55 12.19 14.16
CA LYS A 128 -12.68 11.59 13.43
C LYS A 128 -12.27 10.47 12.48
N MET A 129 -11.03 10.45 11.99
CA MET A 129 -10.57 9.38 11.08
C MET A 129 -10.51 8.00 11.71
N PHE A 130 -10.36 7.94 13.03
CA PHE A 130 -10.33 6.71 13.81
C PHE A 130 -11.63 6.47 14.58
N LYS A 131 -12.62 7.38 14.45
CA LYS A 131 -13.93 7.22 15.05
C LYS A 131 -14.80 6.35 14.14
N PRO A 132 -15.27 5.17 14.58
CA PRO A 132 -16.10 4.31 13.74
C PRO A 132 -17.36 5.04 13.27
N ILE A 133 -17.71 4.87 12.00
CA ILE A 133 -19.01 5.25 11.46
C ILE A 133 -19.91 4.03 11.61
N GLU A 134 -21.01 4.20 12.35
CA GLU A 134 -21.97 3.14 12.60
C GLU A 134 -23.10 3.17 11.57
N PHE A 135 -23.51 1.99 11.12
CA PHE A 135 -24.59 1.76 10.18
C PHE A 135 -25.58 0.76 10.75
N GLN A 136 -26.85 0.97 10.39
CA GLN A 136 -27.95 0.09 10.74
C GLN A 136 -28.84 -0.13 9.52
N LYS A 137 -29.15 -1.40 9.21
CA LYS A 137 -30.13 -1.76 8.17
C LYS A 137 -31.01 -2.91 8.62
N GLN A 138 -32.29 -2.83 8.28
CA GLN A 138 -33.21 -3.96 8.45
C GLN A 138 -32.96 -4.98 7.36
N TYR A 139 -33.06 -6.25 7.73
CA TYR A 139 -32.99 -7.39 6.84
C TYR A 139 -34.11 -8.36 7.18
N CYS A 140 -34.76 -8.89 6.16
CA CYS A 140 -35.63 -10.05 6.25
C CYS A 140 -35.22 -11.01 5.16
N ALA A 141 -35.05 -12.29 5.50
CA ALA A 141 -34.72 -13.31 4.51
C ALA A 141 -35.78 -13.36 3.41
N SER A 142 -35.33 -13.40 2.15
CA SER A 142 -36.22 -13.50 0.99
C SER A 142 -36.92 -14.87 0.94
N ASP A 143 -36.29 -15.87 1.54
CA ASP A 143 -36.67 -17.27 1.54
C ASP A 143 -36.39 -17.86 2.93
N MET A 144 -37.44 -18.27 3.63
CA MET A 144 -37.35 -18.83 4.99
C MET A 144 -36.68 -20.21 5.03
N ASN A 145 -36.51 -20.86 3.88
CA ASN A 145 -35.85 -22.16 3.76
C ASN A 145 -34.45 -22.05 3.11
N ALA A 146 -33.95 -20.83 2.92
CA ALA A 146 -32.64 -20.60 2.34
C ALA A 146 -31.52 -21.21 3.21
N SER A 147 -30.45 -21.67 2.54
CA SER A 147 -29.24 -22.11 3.26
C SER A 147 -28.62 -20.96 4.04
N LEU A 148 -27.89 -21.28 5.12
CA LEU A 148 -27.14 -20.30 5.91
C LEU A 148 -26.19 -19.46 5.04
N GLU A 149 -25.59 -20.08 4.02
CA GLU A 149 -24.72 -19.40 3.06
C GLU A 149 -25.45 -18.36 2.23
N LYS A 150 -26.64 -18.70 1.72
CA LYS A 150 -27.49 -17.76 0.96
C LYS A 150 -27.96 -16.60 1.83
N ILE A 151 -28.34 -16.88 3.08
CA ILE A 151 -28.70 -15.86 4.08
C ILE A 151 -27.51 -14.94 4.36
N GLN A 152 -26.31 -15.49 4.51
CA GLN A 152 -25.09 -14.71 4.71
C GLN A 152 -24.77 -13.82 3.50
N GLN A 153 -24.92 -14.35 2.29
CA GLN A 153 -24.69 -13.61 1.05
C GLN A 153 -25.66 -12.42 0.89
N GLU A 154 -26.95 -12.62 1.23
CA GLU A 154 -27.96 -11.55 1.24
C GLU A 154 -27.62 -10.45 2.24
N LYS A 155 -27.20 -10.82 3.46
CA LYS A 155 -26.77 -9.88 4.50
C LYS A 155 -25.57 -9.05 4.04
N GLU A 156 -24.57 -9.70 3.45
CA GLU A 156 -23.41 -9.02 2.89
C GLU A 156 -23.78 -8.08 1.73
N ASN A 157 -24.73 -8.46 0.87
CA ASN A 157 -25.22 -7.58 -0.20
C ASN A 157 -25.82 -6.29 0.36
N ILE A 158 -26.57 -6.36 1.45
CA ILE A 158 -27.13 -5.18 2.13
C ILE A 158 -26.03 -4.29 2.69
N ILE A 159 -25.01 -4.88 3.29
CA ILE A 159 -23.85 -4.14 3.80
C ILE A 159 -23.13 -3.42 2.66
N ILE A 160 -22.83 -4.13 1.57
CA ILE A 160 -22.15 -3.57 0.39
C ILE A 160 -22.97 -2.45 -0.22
N ALA A 161 -24.27 -2.67 -0.45
CA ALA A 161 -25.15 -1.65 -1.01
C ALA A 161 -25.17 -0.42 -0.11
N ARG A 162 -25.24 -0.59 1.22
CA ARG A 162 -25.20 0.52 2.16
C ARG A 162 -23.87 1.27 2.16
N LEU A 163 -22.75 0.55 2.03
CA LEU A 163 -21.44 1.18 1.90
C LEU A 163 -21.30 1.94 0.57
N GLN A 164 -21.82 1.41 -0.53
CA GLN A 164 -21.83 2.06 -1.84
C GLN A 164 -22.79 3.26 -1.92
N GLU A 165 -23.87 3.27 -1.13
CA GLU A 165 -24.70 4.46 -0.92
C GLU A 165 -23.94 5.55 -0.17
N HIS A 166 -23.17 5.17 0.85
CA HIS A 166 -22.39 6.09 1.66
C HIS A 166 -21.20 6.66 0.90
N GLU A 167 -20.51 5.82 0.13
CA GLU A 167 -19.34 6.17 -0.67
C GLU A 167 -19.44 5.58 -2.08
N PRO A 168 -19.98 6.35 -3.06
CA PRO A 168 -20.22 5.88 -4.42
C PRO A 168 -19.00 5.33 -5.15
N LYS A 169 -17.78 5.76 -4.78
CA LYS A 169 -16.54 5.22 -5.38
C LYS A 169 -16.33 3.73 -5.11
N LEU A 170 -16.95 3.18 -4.06
CA LEU A 170 -16.94 1.74 -3.79
C LEU A 170 -17.69 0.91 -4.84
N ARG A 171 -18.46 1.53 -5.74
CA ARG A 171 -19.08 0.80 -6.87
C ARG A 171 -18.06 0.20 -7.84
N GLN A 172 -16.84 0.75 -7.86
CA GLN A 172 -15.73 0.28 -8.69
C GLN A 172 -14.84 -0.75 -7.96
N ARG A 173 -15.19 -1.13 -6.72
CA ARG A 173 -14.36 -1.99 -5.85
C ARG A 173 -14.92 -3.39 -5.75
N GLY A 174 -14.03 -4.36 -5.48
CA GLY A 174 -14.40 -5.77 -5.38
C GLY A 174 -15.18 -6.09 -4.10
N ARG A 175 -16.05 -7.10 -4.14
CA ARG A 175 -16.87 -7.55 -2.99
C ARG A 175 -16.03 -7.76 -1.71
N LYS A 176 -14.95 -8.53 -1.83
CA LYS A 176 -14.07 -8.89 -0.70
C LYS A 176 -13.40 -7.66 -0.08
N GLU A 177 -13.02 -6.70 -0.91
CA GLU A 177 -12.38 -5.44 -0.51
C GLU A 177 -13.37 -4.56 0.27
N ILE A 178 -14.60 -4.40 -0.22
CA ILE A 178 -15.65 -3.65 0.48
C ILE A 178 -15.98 -4.29 1.83
N LEU A 179 -16.15 -5.62 1.86
CA LEU A 179 -16.47 -6.33 3.10
C LEU A 179 -15.34 -6.30 4.14
N SER A 180 -14.08 -6.13 3.70
CA SER A 180 -12.93 -5.98 4.59
C SER A 180 -12.95 -4.72 5.45
N LEU A 181 -13.74 -3.70 5.07
CA LEU A 181 -13.93 -2.47 5.84
C LEU A 181 -14.75 -2.68 7.10
N VAL A 182 -15.51 -3.77 7.15
CA VAL A 182 -16.50 -4.01 8.17
C VAL A 182 -15.84 -4.57 9.41
N SER A 183 -16.07 -3.91 10.56
CA SER A 183 -15.62 -4.39 11.85
C SER A 183 -16.14 -5.81 12.13
N LYS A 184 -15.28 -6.71 12.63
CA LYS A 184 -15.54 -8.16 12.81
C LYS A 184 -16.84 -8.53 13.56
N LYS A 185 -17.43 -7.64 14.35
CA LYS A 185 -18.68 -7.92 15.08
C LYS A 185 -19.87 -7.32 14.32
N LEU A 186 -20.51 -8.16 13.52
CA LEU A 186 -21.88 -7.93 13.05
C LEU A 186 -22.82 -8.29 14.20
N PHE A 187 -23.56 -7.30 14.71
CA PHE A 187 -24.62 -7.58 15.68
C PHE A 187 -25.92 -7.75 14.90
N PHE A 188 -26.50 -8.95 15.04
CA PHE A 188 -27.83 -9.27 14.59
C PHE A 188 -28.73 -9.31 15.83
N GLU A 189 -29.62 -8.35 15.95
CA GLU A 189 -30.76 -8.49 16.87
C GLU A 189 -31.80 -9.36 16.17
N GLU A 190 -31.81 -10.65 16.49
CA GLU A 190 -32.91 -11.55 16.15
C GLU A 190 -34.09 -11.33 17.11
N ASP A 191 -35.29 -11.58 16.59
CA ASP A 191 -36.61 -11.38 17.22
C ASP A 191 -37.10 -9.94 17.36
N LEU A 192 -37.26 -9.28 16.20
CA LEU A 192 -38.44 -8.43 16.04
C LEU A 192 -39.68 -9.33 16.19
N LYS A 193 -40.31 -9.26 17.37
CA LYS A 193 -41.57 -9.92 17.76
C LYS A 193 -42.34 -10.46 16.54
N ASP A 194 -42.36 -11.79 16.44
CA ASP A 194 -43.22 -12.57 15.54
C ASP A 194 -42.81 -12.69 14.05
N LYS A 195 -41.57 -12.36 13.66
CA LYS A 195 -41.05 -12.63 12.30
C LYS A 195 -39.72 -13.41 12.29
N LYS A 196 -39.79 -14.73 12.04
CA LYS A 196 -38.60 -15.58 11.82
C LYS A 196 -37.75 -15.02 10.68
N HIS A 197 -36.43 -14.96 10.88
CA HIS A 197 -35.42 -14.51 9.89
C HIS A 197 -35.49 -13.02 9.48
N CYS A 198 -36.14 -12.18 10.29
CA CYS A 198 -36.00 -10.73 10.22
C CYS A 198 -35.14 -10.22 11.37
N GLY A 199 -34.30 -9.22 11.10
CA GLY A 199 -33.45 -8.62 12.10
C GLY A 199 -32.83 -7.30 11.66
N VAL A 200 -32.00 -6.76 12.52
CA VAL A 200 -31.25 -5.53 12.27
C VAL A 200 -29.78 -5.87 12.15
N ILE A 201 -29.17 -5.50 11.01
CA ILE A 201 -27.73 -5.57 10.78
C ILE A 201 -27.11 -4.28 11.29
N LYS A 202 -26.30 -4.37 12.36
CA LYS A 202 -25.46 -3.26 12.84
C LYS A 202 -24.01 -3.54 12.49
N PHE A 203 -23.36 -2.57 11.87
CA PHE A 203 -21.96 -2.67 11.49
C PHE A 203 -21.27 -1.32 11.55
N SER A 204 -19.94 -1.32 11.62
CA SER A 204 -19.15 -0.09 11.60
C SER A 204 -17.95 -0.23 10.68
N ILE A 205 -17.49 0.91 10.17
CA ILE A 205 -16.24 1.02 9.43
C ILE A 205 -15.37 2.10 10.06
N LEU A 206 -14.05 1.98 9.90
CA LEU A 206 -13.13 3.07 10.22
C LEU A 206 -12.97 3.99 8.99
N PRO A 207 -13.19 5.31 9.11
CA PRO A 207 -13.01 6.23 7.99
C PRO A 207 -11.62 6.18 7.37
N ILE A 208 -10.57 5.95 8.18
CA ILE A 208 -9.21 5.79 7.69
C ILE A 208 -9.05 4.57 6.78
N GLU A 209 -9.70 3.44 7.07
CA GLU A 209 -9.69 2.25 6.21
C GLU A 209 -10.49 2.50 4.92
N LEU A 210 -11.62 3.20 5.03
CA LEU A 210 -12.38 3.65 3.87
C LEU A 210 -11.54 4.54 2.94
N GLN A 211 -10.79 5.50 3.50
CA GLN A 211 -9.91 6.38 2.72
C GLN A 211 -8.79 5.62 1.99
N ILE A 212 -8.27 4.55 2.58
CA ILE A 212 -7.29 3.67 1.91
C ILE A 212 -7.91 3.02 0.68
N ILE A 213 -9.15 2.52 0.78
CA ILE A 213 -9.79 1.82 -0.35
C ILE A 213 -10.33 2.81 -1.40
N VAL A 214 -10.80 3.97 -0.99
CA VAL A 214 -11.56 4.89 -1.86
C VAL A 214 -10.67 5.79 -2.70
N ARG A 215 -9.49 6.15 -2.22
CA ARG A 215 -8.56 6.94 -3.02
C ARG A 215 -8.06 6.07 -4.17
N GLU A 216 -8.28 6.54 -5.39
CA GLU A 216 -7.75 5.93 -6.63
C GLU A 216 -6.21 5.84 -6.63
N ASP A 217 -5.59 6.57 -5.70
CA ASP A 217 -4.15 6.73 -5.48
C ASP A 217 -3.59 5.80 -4.39
N PHE A 218 -4.43 5.02 -3.69
CA PHE A 218 -3.98 3.96 -2.78
C PHE A 218 -3.91 2.58 -3.44
N ASN A 219 -3.69 2.56 -4.76
CA ASN A 219 -2.79 1.55 -5.31
C ASN A 219 -1.40 1.92 -4.81
N ILE A 220 -0.95 1.17 -3.80
CA ILE A 220 0.22 1.45 -2.96
C ILE A 220 1.48 1.33 -3.82
N GLY A 221 1.95 2.43 -4.37
CA GLY A 221 3.15 2.45 -5.19
C GLY A 221 2.94 1.91 -6.60
N GLU A 222 4.05 1.87 -7.34
CA GLU A 222 4.13 1.39 -8.71
C GLU A 222 3.82 -0.11 -8.83
N PHE A 223 3.93 -0.82 -7.71
CA PHE A 223 3.78 -2.27 -7.60
C PHE A 223 2.52 -2.68 -6.82
N GLN A 224 1.69 -3.53 -7.42
CA GLN A 224 0.58 -4.15 -6.72
C GLN A 224 1.05 -5.12 -5.62
N ILE A 225 2.08 -5.91 -5.97
CA ILE A 225 2.55 -7.05 -5.18
C ILE A 225 4.07 -7.03 -5.22
N ILE A 226 4.70 -6.91 -4.06
CA ILE A 226 6.11 -7.26 -3.85
C ILE A 226 6.13 -8.34 -2.78
N ARG A 227 6.58 -9.54 -3.12
CA ARG A 227 6.54 -10.68 -2.20
C ARG A 227 7.79 -11.51 -2.27
N ARG A 228 8.30 -11.90 -1.10
CA ARG A 228 9.34 -12.90 -0.99
C ARG A 228 8.72 -14.28 -1.00
N VAL A 229 9.14 -15.10 -1.95
CA VAL A 229 8.71 -16.49 -2.12
C VAL A 229 9.92 -17.40 -2.08
N THR A 230 9.70 -18.65 -1.68
CA THR A 230 10.73 -19.67 -1.60
C THR A 230 10.24 -20.86 -2.38
N GLY A 231 11.13 -21.45 -3.17
CA GLY A 231 10.86 -22.73 -3.82
C GLY A 231 12.08 -23.63 -3.77
N VAL A 232 11.82 -24.89 -4.06
CA VAL A 232 12.82 -25.94 -4.11
C VAL A 232 12.80 -26.61 -5.46
N ASP A 233 13.97 -27.02 -5.94
CA ASP A 233 14.07 -27.88 -7.12
C ASP A 233 13.77 -29.35 -6.78
N THR A 234 13.75 -30.21 -7.79
CA THR A 234 13.53 -31.66 -7.60
C THR A 234 14.58 -32.35 -6.71
N LYS A 235 15.74 -31.72 -6.49
CA LYS A 235 16.82 -32.18 -5.60
C LYS A 235 16.76 -31.54 -4.21
N GLN A 236 15.64 -30.88 -3.87
CA GLN A 236 15.42 -30.19 -2.59
C GLN A 236 16.38 -29.01 -2.34
N LYS A 237 17.04 -28.50 -3.38
CA LYS A 237 17.86 -27.28 -3.26
C LYS A 237 16.98 -26.06 -3.35
N GLN A 238 17.26 -25.07 -2.51
CA GLN A 238 16.40 -23.92 -2.30
C GLN A 238 16.83 -22.71 -3.14
N ALA A 239 15.84 -21.96 -3.61
CA ALA A 239 16.01 -20.58 -4.05
C ALA A 239 14.94 -19.67 -3.43
N LYS A 240 15.34 -18.43 -3.11
CA LYS A 240 14.48 -17.38 -2.58
C LYS A 240 14.39 -16.26 -3.59
N PHE A 241 13.16 -15.86 -3.89
CA PHE A 241 12.86 -14.86 -4.90
C PHE A 241 12.09 -13.71 -4.29
N GLN A 242 12.23 -12.53 -4.87
CA GLN A 242 11.29 -11.44 -4.70
C GLN A 242 10.53 -11.25 -6.01
N VAL A 243 9.22 -11.44 -5.97
CA VAL A 243 8.32 -11.24 -7.12
C VAL A 243 7.68 -9.87 -6.99
N ALA A 244 7.91 -9.01 -7.97
CA ALA A 244 7.29 -7.70 -8.09
C ALA A 244 6.33 -7.71 -9.29
N ILE A 245 5.04 -7.45 -9.04
CA ILE A 245 4.01 -7.28 -10.05
C ILE A 245 3.58 -5.82 -10.02
N LEU A 246 3.61 -5.16 -11.16
CA LEU A 246 3.17 -3.77 -11.28
C LEU A 246 1.68 -3.64 -10.95
N SER A 247 1.23 -2.44 -10.57
CA SER A 247 -0.20 -2.19 -10.32
C SER A 247 -1.06 -2.60 -11.52
N ASP A 248 -2.30 -3.04 -11.29
CA ASP A 248 -3.24 -3.43 -12.37
C ASP A 248 -3.53 -2.31 -13.38
N LYS A 249 -3.09 -1.07 -13.07
CA LYS A 249 -3.14 0.07 -13.99
C LYS A 249 -2.15 -0.09 -15.15
N TYR A 250 -1.08 -0.86 -14.98
CA TYR A 250 -0.03 -1.10 -15.98
C TYR A 250 -0.14 -2.51 -16.54
N ASN A 251 -0.31 -2.64 -17.85
CA ASN A 251 -0.31 -3.91 -18.54
C ASN A 251 0.48 -3.78 -19.84
N TRP A 252 0.95 -4.89 -20.40
CA TRP A 252 1.40 -4.86 -21.79
C TRP A 252 0.24 -4.46 -22.68
N LYS A 253 0.44 -3.54 -23.62
CA LYS A 253 -0.63 -3.12 -24.55
C LYS A 253 -1.11 -4.29 -25.41
N TYR A 254 -2.39 -4.27 -25.77
CA TYR A 254 -2.99 -5.33 -26.55
C TYR A 254 -2.32 -5.43 -27.91
N GLU A 255 -2.08 -6.66 -28.36
CA GLU A 255 -1.36 -6.98 -29.60
C GLU A 255 0.06 -6.41 -29.76
N SER A 256 0.64 -5.79 -28.72
CA SER A 256 2.00 -5.23 -28.74
C SER A 256 2.94 -6.00 -27.82
N ASP A 257 4.22 -6.08 -28.19
CA ASP A 257 5.29 -6.65 -27.38
C ASP A 257 6.31 -5.62 -26.85
N ASP A 258 6.12 -4.35 -27.21
CA ASP A 258 7.04 -3.24 -26.97
C ASP A 258 6.37 -2.00 -26.37
N GLN A 259 5.05 -2.03 -26.17
CA GLN A 259 4.29 -0.95 -25.55
C GLN A 259 3.61 -1.41 -24.26
N ILE A 260 3.60 -0.52 -23.30
CA ILE A 260 2.85 -0.66 -22.05
C ILE A 260 1.69 0.33 -22.09
N GLU A 261 0.56 -0.07 -21.52
CA GLU A 261 -0.59 0.81 -21.31
C GLU A 261 -0.74 1.17 -19.84
N LEU A 262 -1.12 2.43 -19.58
CA LEU A 262 -1.62 2.92 -18.30
C LEU A 262 -3.09 3.27 -18.46
N LYS A 263 -3.98 2.51 -17.81
CA LYS A 263 -5.44 2.69 -17.90
C LYS A 263 -5.95 2.76 -19.37
N GLY A 264 -5.34 1.97 -20.26
CA GLY A 264 -5.70 1.87 -21.68
C GLY A 264 -4.98 2.84 -22.64
N GLU A 265 -4.18 3.76 -22.12
CA GLU A 265 -3.38 4.69 -22.93
C GLU A 265 -1.91 4.25 -22.97
N VAL A 266 -1.22 4.42 -24.10
CA VAL A 266 0.22 4.11 -24.20
C VAL A 266 1.00 4.93 -23.17
N ALA A 267 1.87 4.28 -22.40
CA ALA A 267 2.64 4.89 -21.33
C ALA A 267 4.14 4.59 -21.47
N ASP A 268 4.95 5.57 -21.09
CA ASP A 268 6.38 5.36 -20.87
C ASP A 268 6.60 4.72 -19.50
N ILE A 269 7.20 3.53 -19.49
CA ILE A 269 7.51 2.78 -18.26
C ILE A 269 8.84 3.22 -17.63
N SER A 270 9.66 3.99 -18.33
CA SER A 270 11.00 4.38 -17.87
C SER A 270 10.99 5.09 -16.51
N PRO A 271 10.09 6.07 -16.25
CA PRO A 271 10.02 6.71 -14.93
C PRO A 271 9.73 5.72 -13.79
N LEU A 272 8.94 4.69 -14.10
CA LEU A 272 8.56 3.64 -13.16
C LEU A 272 9.74 2.72 -12.85
N LEU A 273 10.40 2.24 -13.90
CA LEU A 273 11.54 1.33 -13.76
C LEU A 273 12.75 2.02 -13.12
N SER A 274 12.86 3.34 -13.23
CA SER A 274 13.90 4.16 -12.59
C SER A 274 13.47 4.76 -11.24
N SER A 275 12.32 4.38 -10.70
CA SER A 275 11.84 4.93 -9.43
C SER A 275 12.67 4.45 -8.23
N GLU A 276 12.69 5.23 -7.15
CA GLU A 276 13.36 4.83 -5.91
C GLU A 276 12.74 3.56 -5.31
N GLU A 277 11.43 3.36 -5.48
CA GLU A 277 10.74 2.16 -5.04
C GLU A 277 11.27 0.94 -5.78
N MET A 278 11.39 1.03 -7.12
CA MET A 278 12.00 -0.01 -7.94
C MET A 278 13.45 -0.24 -7.52
N ILE A 279 14.28 0.80 -7.43
CA ILE A 279 15.70 0.65 -7.06
C ILE A 279 15.87 0.00 -5.67
N SER A 280 15.08 0.43 -4.69
CA SER A 280 15.15 -0.10 -3.32
C SER A 280 14.71 -1.56 -3.25
N ASN A 281 13.67 -1.94 -4.00
CA ASN A 281 13.17 -3.32 -4.03
C ASN A 281 14.19 -4.30 -4.62
N PHE A 282 15.10 -3.81 -5.48
CA PHE A 282 16.04 -4.66 -6.21
C PHE A 282 17.51 -4.49 -5.77
N ARG A 283 17.79 -3.71 -4.73
CA ARG A 283 19.16 -3.44 -4.24
C ARG A 283 19.92 -4.68 -3.75
N GLU A 284 19.25 -5.61 -3.07
CA GLU A 284 19.90 -6.81 -2.51
C GLU A 284 19.94 -8.00 -3.48
N THR A 285 19.70 -7.74 -4.77
CA THR A 285 19.45 -8.81 -5.72
C THR A 285 20.72 -9.29 -6.41
N SER A 286 20.86 -10.61 -6.48
CA SER A 286 21.99 -11.23 -7.18
C SER A 286 21.72 -11.37 -8.69
N GLU A 287 20.45 -11.53 -9.05
CA GLU A 287 19.95 -11.84 -10.40
C GLU A 287 18.57 -11.23 -10.61
N VAL A 288 18.25 -10.87 -11.85
CA VAL A 288 16.93 -10.36 -12.25
C VAL A 288 16.38 -11.24 -13.37
N ILE A 289 15.07 -11.46 -13.32
CA ILE A 289 14.29 -12.27 -14.25
C ILE A 289 13.14 -11.40 -14.76
N SER A 290 13.17 -11.08 -16.05
CA SER A 290 12.13 -10.31 -16.73
C SER A 290 11.07 -11.26 -17.26
N VAL A 291 9.81 -11.05 -16.89
CA VAL A 291 8.74 -12.01 -17.20
C VAL A 291 7.82 -11.45 -18.28
N GLY A 292 7.51 -12.29 -19.26
CA GLY A 292 6.56 -11.99 -20.31
C GLY A 292 5.31 -12.85 -20.20
N THR A 293 4.17 -12.21 -20.41
CA THR A 293 2.83 -12.80 -20.35
C THR A 293 2.05 -12.44 -21.60
N ALA A 294 1.15 -13.31 -22.02
CA ALA A 294 0.14 -13.02 -23.04
C ALA A 294 -1.25 -13.38 -22.51
N SER A 295 -2.26 -12.66 -22.98
CA SER A 295 -3.65 -12.93 -22.64
C SER A 295 -4.18 -14.10 -23.48
N CYS A 296 -5.44 -14.48 -23.25
CA CYS A 296 -6.06 -15.64 -23.88
C CYS A 296 -6.45 -15.40 -25.35
N GLU A 297 -6.45 -14.15 -25.83
CA GLU A 297 -6.84 -13.82 -27.21
C GLU A 297 -5.77 -14.24 -28.21
N GLY A 298 -6.15 -14.52 -29.45
CA GLY A 298 -5.21 -14.86 -30.52
C GLY A 298 -4.77 -16.34 -30.53
N GLU A 299 -3.90 -16.67 -31.48
CA GLU A 299 -3.39 -18.04 -31.67
C GLU A 299 -2.28 -18.36 -30.66
N GLU A 300 -2.22 -19.62 -30.20
CA GLU A 300 -1.28 -20.05 -29.15
C GLU A 300 0.18 -19.76 -29.50
N ILE A 301 0.60 -20.11 -30.71
CA ILE A 301 1.99 -19.89 -31.17
C ILE A 301 2.32 -18.40 -31.15
N THR A 302 1.44 -17.56 -31.69
CA THR A 302 1.63 -16.11 -31.77
C THR A 302 1.69 -15.45 -30.40
N GLU A 303 0.81 -15.85 -29.47
CA GLU A 303 0.81 -15.30 -28.11
C GLU A 303 2.01 -15.77 -27.29
N ASN A 304 2.46 -17.02 -27.48
CA ASN A 304 3.67 -17.51 -26.81
C ASN A 304 4.92 -16.76 -27.31
N GLU A 305 5.02 -16.49 -28.61
CA GLU A 305 6.07 -15.64 -29.18
C GLU A 305 5.99 -14.20 -28.65
N ARG A 306 4.77 -13.63 -28.57
CA ARG A 306 4.57 -12.29 -28.01
C ARG A 306 4.99 -12.21 -26.55
N ALA A 307 4.61 -13.19 -25.73
CA ALA A 307 5.06 -13.28 -24.33
C ALA A 307 6.59 -13.34 -24.25
N TYR A 308 7.25 -14.11 -25.10
CA TYR A 308 8.71 -14.14 -25.17
C TYR A 308 9.31 -12.77 -25.54
N SER A 309 8.82 -12.11 -26.60
CA SER A 309 9.27 -10.77 -27.01
C SER A 309 9.10 -9.73 -25.88
N ARG A 310 7.99 -9.78 -25.15
CA ARG A 310 7.74 -8.94 -23.97
C ARG A 310 8.78 -9.16 -22.87
N ALA A 311 9.11 -10.40 -22.55
CA ALA A 311 10.16 -10.72 -21.58
C ALA A 311 11.51 -10.12 -22.00
N VAL A 312 11.84 -10.23 -23.29
CA VAL A 312 13.09 -9.68 -23.88
C VAL A 312 13.11 -8.15 -23.86
N ASN A 313 12.00 -7.49 -24.21
CA ASN A 313 11.93 -6.04 -24.23
C ASN A 313 12.00 -5.45 -22.80
N LEU A 314 11.31 -6.07 -21.84
CA LEU A 314 11.43 -5.69 -20.43
C LEU A 314 12.87 -5.86 -19.91
N ASP A 315 13.55 -6.94 -20.30
CA ASP A 315 14.96 -7.15 -19.96
C ASP A 315 15.87 -6.07 -20.54
N LYS A 316 15.60 -5.59 -21.77
CA LYS A 316 16.34 -4.48 -22.39
C LYS A 316 16.13 -3.17 -21.63
N TRP A 317 14.87 -2.83 -21.31
CA TRP A 317 14.55 -1.61 -20.56
C TRP A 317 15.20 -1.62 -19.18
N LEU A 318 15.09 -2.75 -18.47
CA LEU A 318 15.77 -2.94 -17.20
C LEU A 318 17.29 -2.82 -17.36
N LYS A 319 17.91 -3.41 -18.39
CA LYS A 319 19.35 -3.28 -18.61
C LYS A 319 19.81 -1.83 -18.66
N GLN A 320 19.10 -1.00 -19.42
CA GLN A 320 19.44 0.42 -19.60
C GLN A 320 19.44 1.14 -18.25
N ILE A 321 18.41 0.91 -17.45
CA ILE A 321 18.23 1.55 -16.15
C ILE A 321 19.21 1.00 -15.10
N LEU A 322 19.41 -0.32 -15.07
CA LEU A 322 20.35 -0.98 -14.16
C LEU A 322 21.80 -0.55 -14.42
N GLN A 323 22.15 -0.19 -15.66
CA GLN A 323 23.49 0.34 -16.00
C GLN A 323 23.75 1.74 -15.44
N GLU A 324 22.70 2.54 -15.26
CA GLU A 324 22.78 3.91 -14.73
C GLU A 324 22.92 3.93 -13.19
N HIS A 325 22.61 2.81 -12.52
CA HIS A 325 22.62 2.71 -11.06
C HIS A 325 23.61 1.65 -10.56
N ASP A 326 24.75 2.09 -10.01
CA ASP A 326 25.78 1.22 -9.44
C ASP A 326 25.25 0.25 -8.36
N ALA A 327 24.22 0.66 -7.61
CA ALA A 327 23.55 -0.14 -6.59
C ALA A 327 22.76 -1.35 -7.15
N LEU A 328 22.56 -1.38 -8.48
CA LEU A 328 21.82 -2.41 -9.20
C LEU A 328 22.67 -3.09 -10.27
N LYS A 329 24.00 -3.17 -10.07
CA LYS A 329 24.90 -4.01 -10.88
C LYS A 329 24.58 -5.50 -10.67
N VAL A 330 23.47 -5.92 -11.25
CA VAL A 330 22.97 -7.28 -11.26
C VAL A 330 23.97 -8.15 -12.03
N LYS A 331 24.41 -9.25 -11.44
CA LYS A 331 25.47 -10.08 -12.01
C LYS A 331 24.97 -10.98 -13.14
N LYS A 332 23.69 -11.34 -13.14
CA LYS A 332 23.08 -12.23 -14.14
C LYS A 332 21.63 -11.82 -14.41
N ARG A 333 21.24 -11.82 -15.69
CA ARG A 333 19.89 -11.51 -16.13
C ARG A 333 19.28 -12.70 -16.85
N TYR A 334 17.98 -12.90 -16.67
CA TYR A 334 17.20 -13.99 -17.23
C TYR A 334 15.88 -13.45 -17.80
N THR A 335 15.30 -14.20 -18.72
CA THR A 335 13.95 -14.00 -19.24
C THR A 335 13.09 -15.21 -18.89
N LEU A 336 11.85 -14.98 -18.49
CA LEU A 336 10.85 -16.02 -18.27
C LEU A 336 9.65 -15.74 -19.17
N THR A 337 9.35 -16.64 -20.10
CA THR A 337 8.06 -16.61 -20.79
C THR A 337 7.08 -17.53 -20.09
N LEU A 338 5.91 -16.99 -19.79
CA LEU A 338 4.75 -17.75 -19.33
C LEU A 338 3.81 -18.08 -20.50
N GLY A 339 3.97 -17.47 -21.66
CA GLY A 339 3.12 -17.72 -22.81
C GLY A 339 1.68 -17.24 -22.63
N LYS A 340 0.78 -17.84 -23.41
CA LYS A 340 -0.64 -17.53 -23.52
C LYS A 340 -1.42 -17.93 -22.27
N TYR A 341 -2.38 -17.11 -21.85
CA TYR A 341 -3.33 -17.49 -20.80
C TYR A 341 -4.31 -18.57 -21.30
N ARG A 342 -4.48 -19.65 -20.53
CA ARG A 342 -5.12 -20.91 -20.95
C ARG A 342 -6.64 -20.94 -20.83
N GLU A 343 -7.25 -20.13 -19.97
CA GLU A 343 -8.70 -20.15 -19.81
C GLU A 343 -9.39 -19.56 -21.04
N GLU A 344 -10.60 -20.03 -21.36
CA GLU A 344 -11.39 -19.46 -22.44
C GLU A 344 -11.57 -17.94 -22.24
N CYS A 345 -11.44 -17.19 -23.33
CA CYS A 345 -11.77 -15.76 -23.37
C CYS A 345 -13.29 -15.56 -23.29
N SER A 346 -13.87 -15.91 -22.15
CA SER A 346 -15.24 -15.56 -21.78
C SER A 346 -15.38 -14.06 -21.50
N LEU A 347 -14.25 -13.39 -21.24
CA LEU A 347 -14.14 -11.94 -21.14
C LEU A 347 -14.15 -11.36 -22.56
N THR A 348 -15.03 -10.37 -22.79
CA THR A 348 -15.36 -9.88 -24.14
C THR A 348 -14.68 -8.57 -24.52
N THR A 349 -13.86 -7.98 -23.63
CA THR A 349 -13.16 -6.72 -23.91
C THR A 349 -11.68 -6.78 -23.53
N GLU A 350 -10.87 -6.00 -24.26
CA GLU A 350 -9.44 -5.80 -24.02
C GLU A 350 -9.13 -5.41 -22.57
N GLN A 351 -9.94 -4.51 -21.99
CA GLN A 351 -9.75 -4.06 -20.61
C GLN A 351 -10.05 -5.15 -19.58
N GLN A 352 -10.95 -6.09 -19.89
CA GLN A 352 -11.24 -7.21 -18.98
C GLN A 352 -10.09 -8.22 -18.94
N THR A 353 -9.43 -8.46 -20.06
CA THR A 353 -8.30 -9.40 -20.18
C THR A 353 -6.94 -8.77 -19.88
N ALA A 354 -6.87 -7.45 -19.73
CA ALA A 354 -5.62 -6.73 -19.41
C ALA A 354 -4.88 -7.33 -18.20
N ILE A 355 -5.61 -7.80 -17.18
CA ILE A 355 -5.03 -8.45 -15.98
C ILE A 355 -4.26 -9.75 -16.27
N GLN A 356 -4.40 -10.33 -17.46
CA GLN A 356 -3.63 -11.49 -17.91
C GLN A 356 -2.27 -11.08 -18.49
N ARG A 357 -2.11 -9.81 -18.88
CA ARG A 357 -0.92 -9.19 -19.50
C ARG A 357 -0.10 -8.37 -18.51
N ARG A 358 0.02 -8.86 -17.27
CA ARG A 358 0.75 -8.18 -16.18
C ARG A 358 2.23 -8.06 -16.50
N ILE A 359 2.82 -6.94 -16.07
CA ILE A 359 4.26 -6.73 -16.08
C ILE A 359 4.81 -7.23 -14.74
N ILE A 360 5.76 -8.16 -14.81
CA ILE A 360 6.28 -8.89 -13.66
C ILE A 360 7.80 -8.89 -13.75
N ILE A 361 8.43 -8.55 -12.63
CA ILE A 361 9.89 -8.55 -12.48
C ILE A 361 10.21 -9.38 -11.25
N ILE A 362 11.08 -10.37 -11.41
CA ILE A 362 11.46 -11.27 -10.32
C ILE A 362 12.95 -11.10 -10.07
N SER A 363 13.35 -11.14 -8.81
CA SER A 363 14.77 -11.15 -8.45
C SER A 363 15.14 -12.32 -7.56
N THR A 364 16.36 -12.82 -7.74
CA THR A 364 16.93 -13.86 -6.88
C THR A 364 17.64 -13.22 -5.71
N ILE A 365 17.08 -13.41 -4.50
CA ILE A 365 17.68 -12.95 -3.23
C ILE A 365 18.80 -13.91 -2.82
N TYR A 366 18.51 -15.21 -2.91
CA TYR A 366 19.41 -16.27 -2.47
C TYR A 366 19.14 -17.53 -3.28
N ARG A 367 20.17 -18.33 -3.52
CA ARG A 367 20.00 -19.69 -4.03
C ARG A 367 21.15 -20.59 -3.61
N ASP A 368 20.83 -21.86 -3.41
CA ASP A 368 21.84 -22.90 -3.17
C ASP A 368 22.72 -23.11 -4.40
N LYS A 369 23.93 -23.65 -4.16
CA LYS A 369 24.85 -24.01 -5.22
C LYS A 369 24.25 -25.11 -6.10
N ASP A 370 24.29 -24.92 -7.42
CA ASP A 370 23.75 -25.84 -8.44
C ASP A 370 22.26 -26.18 -8.27
N VAL A 371 21.45 -25.24 -7.76
CA VAL A 371 19.98 -25.36 -7.82
C VAL A 371 19.50 -25.25 -9.27
N ASN A 372 18.49 -26.04 -9.65
CA ASN A 372 17.75 -25.78 -10.87
C ASN A 372 16.80 -24.57 -10.65
N LEU A 373 17.22 -23.40 -11.15
CA LEU A 373 16.50 -22.15 -10.94
C LEU A 373 15.07 -22.19 -11.51
N SER A 374 14.87 -22.85 -12.67
CA SER A 374 13.55 -22.95 -13.31
C SER A 374 12.58 -23.76 -12.45
N GLU A 375 13.01 -24.94 -11.99
CA GLU A 375 12.20 -25.81 -11.12
C GLU A 375 11.87 -25.12 -9.79
N ALA A 376 12.87 -24.51 -9.15
CA ALA A 376 12.68 -23.81 -7.89
C ALA A 376 11.75 -22.60 -8.03
N LEU A 377 11.85 -21.84 -9.13
CA LEU A 377 10.96 -20.71 -9.38
C LEU A 377 9.52 -21.17 -9.66
N TYR A 378 9.34 -22.20 -10.49
CA TYR A 378 8.02 -22.77 -10.76
C TYR A 378 7.36 -23.26 -9.47
N ASN A 379 8.10 -24.01 -8.64
CA ASN A 379 7.65 -24.45 -7.33
C ASN A 379 7.23 -23.28 -6.43
N ALA A 380 8.05 -22.21 -6.38
CA ALA A 380 7.76 -21.03 -5.58
C ALA A 380 6.47 -20.32 -6.02
N MET A 381 6.29 -20.14 -7.34
CA MET A 381 5.15 -19.44 -7.92
C MET A 381 3.86 -20.26 -7.81
N LYS A 382 3.95 -21.58 -8.02
CA LYS A 382 2.82 -22.50 -7.87
C LYS A 382 2.32 -22.54 -6.43
N ASN A 383 3.22 -22.72 -5.46
CA ASN A 383 2.85 -22.78 -4.04
C ASN A 383 2.42 -21.42 -3.48
N TRP A 384 2.64 -20.35 -4.22
CA TRP A 384 2.16 -19.02 -3.87
C TRP A 384 0.67 -18.80 -4.19
N ALA A 385 0.04 -19.64 -5.03
CA ALA A 385 -1.33 -19.49 -5.53
C ALA A 385 -2.38 -19.23 -4.43
N ASN A 386 -2.55 -17.97 -4.06
CA ASN A 386 -3.55 -17.48 -3.11
C ASN A 386 -3.82 -15.96 -3.26
N PHE A 387 -3.31 -15.36 -4.33
CA PHE A 387 -3.50 -13.95 -4.72
C PHE A 387 -3.72 -13.89 -6.24
N SER A 388 -4.08 -12.72 -6.78
CA SER A 388 -4.55 -12.41 -8.15
C SER A 388 -3.67 -12.84 -9.34
N PHE A 389 -2.66 -13.66 -9.11
CA PHE A 389 -1.78 -14.21 -10.12
C PHE A 389 -1.56 -15.70 -9.88
N ASP A 390 -1.90 -16.52 -10.88
CA ASP A 390 -1.76 -17.97 -10.87
C ASP A 390 -0.95 -18.41 -12.08
N VAL A 391 0.24 -18.95 -11.83
CA VAL A 391 1.17 -19.38 -12.88
C VAL A 391 0.65 -20.57 -13.67
N GLU A 392 -0.22 -21.40 -13.09
CA GLU A 392 -0.72 -22.61 -13.77
C GLU A 392 -1.74 -22.28 -14.87
N LYS A 393 -2.28 -21.06 -14.86
CA LYS A 393 -3.18 -20.53 -15.89
C LYS A 393 -2.48 -20.11 -17.17
N TYR A 394 -1.15 -20.20 -17.24
CA TYR A 394 -0.37 -19.81 -18.40
C TYR A 394 0.19 -21.03 -19.14
N GLY A 395 0.37 -20.86 -20.45
CA GLY A 395 0.71 -21.88 -21.45
C GLY A 395 2.09 -22.48 -21.29
N GLU A 396 3.06 -21.68 -20.87
CA GLU A 396 4.48 -22.00 -20.82
C GLU A 396 5.09 -21.71 -19.44
N PHE A 397 6.30 -22.25 -19.24
CA PHE A 397 7.20 -21.84 -18.18
C PHE A 397 8.64 -22.06 -18.67
N ARG A 398 9.16 -21.13 -19.47
CA ARG A 398 10.49 -21.25 -20.08
C ARG A 398 11.41 -20.15 -19.58
N LEU A 399 12.36 -20.53 -18.74
CA LEU A 399 13.37 -19.65 -18.16
C LEU A 399 14.67 -19.76 -18.95
N GLU A 400 15.18 -18.64 -19.44
CA GLU A 400 16.38 -18.56 -20.26
C GLU A 400 17.34 -17.51 -19.70
N LYS A 401 18.65 -17.74 -19.89
CA LYS A 401 19.65 -16.73 -19.57
C LYS A 401 19.61 -15.65 -20.66
N SER A 402 19.54 -14.38 -20.27
CA SER A 402 19.54 -13.27 -21.25
C SER A 402 20.83 -13.30 -22.06
N SER A 403 20.69 -13.30 -23.39
CA SER A 403 21.76 -13.46 -24.37
C SER A 403 22.71 -12.26 -24.47
N ASN A 404 22.48 -11.20 -23.70
CA ASN A 404 23.31 -10.00 -23.61
C ASN A 404 23.72 -9.67 -22.15
N ALA A 405 23.81 -10.68 -21.28
CA ALA A 405 24.18 -10.55 -19.86
C ALA A 405 25.67 -10.25 -19.67
#